data_AF-A0A957HNY0-F1
#
_entry.id   AF-A0A957HNY0-F1
#
_cell.length_a   1.000
_cell.length_b   1.000
_cell.length_c   1.000
_cell.angle_alpha   90.00
_cell.angle_beta   90.00
_cell.angle_gamma   90.00
#
_symmetry.space_group_name_H-M   'P 1'
#
loop_
_entity.id
_entity.type
_entity.pdbx_description
1 polymer ?
#
loop_
_entity_poly.entity_id
_entity_poly.type
_entity_poly.pdbx_seq_one_letter_code
_entity_poly.pdbx_strand_id
1 'polypeptide(L)'
;YICNLATQPGETDNYTVADHVATLLDHIPTECLDLALANDNLSIPPDRGGGKTIYVQPTPPAGLPMIKADLVDESRPWRHDSAKLAQAVINLLS
;
A
#
# COMPACT_ATOMS: atom_id res chain seq x y z
N TYR A 1 7.80 3.86 4.36
CA TYR A 1 7.27 2.55 3.93
C TYR A 1 6.30 2.74 2.77
N ILE A 2 6.43 1.96 1.69
CA ILE A 2 5.44 1.91 0.60
C ILE A 2 4.65 0.63 0.82
N CYS A 3 3.35 0.76 1.10
CA CYS A 3 2.50 -0.38 1.43
C CYS A 3 2.18 -1.23 0.21
N ASN A 4 1.97 -2.52 0.43
CA ASN A 4 1.44 -3.42 -0.58
C ASN A 4 0.09 -2.91 -1.10
N LEU A 5 -0.15 -3.13 -2.40
CA LEU A 5 -1.41 -2.76 -3.05
C LEU A 5 -2.52 -3.78 -2.76
N ALA A 6 -2.13 -5.06 -2.69
CA ALA A 6 -3.02 -6.18 -2.48
C ALA A 6 -2.44 -7.11 -1.40
N THR A 7 -3.32 -7.79 -0.69
CA THR A 7 -2.93 -8.80 0.30
C THR A 7 -2.31 -10.00 -0.40
N GLN A 8 -1.32 -10.62 0.23
CA GLN A 8 -0.64 -11.83 -0.25
C GLN A 8 -1.22 -13.05 0.49
N PRO A 9 -1.82 -14.02 -0.23
CA PRO A 9 -2.42 -15.20 0.39
C PRO A 9 -1.42 -15.96 1.27
N GLY A 10 -1.80 -16.23 2.52
CA GLY A 10 -0.97 -16.92 3.50
C GLY A 10 0.09 -16.04 4.18
N GLU A 11 0.24 -14.77 3.77
CA GLU A 11 1.18 -13.83 4.38
C GLU A 11 0.46 -12.67 5.07
N THR A 12 -0.45 -11.99 4.36
CA THR A 12 -1.06 -10.73 4.81
C THR A 12 -2.57 -10.76 4.63
N ASP A 13 -3.18 -11.92 4.82
CA ASP A 13 -4.62 -12.11 4.68
C ASP A 13 -5.38 -11.14 5.60
N ASN A 14 -6.30 -10.37 5.00
CA ASN A 14 -7.10 -9.32 5.66
C ASN A 14 -6.32 -8.14 6.24
N TYR A 15 -5.03 -7.98 5.92
CA TYR A 15 -4.26 -6.85 6.41
C TYR A 15 -4.74 -5.53 5.79
N THR A 16 -4.89 -4.53 6.64
CA THR A 16 -4.97 -3.11 6.26
C THR A 16 -3.57 -2.48 6.29
N VAL A 17 -3.43 -1.24 5.80
CA VAL A 17 -2.15 -0.51 5.93
C VAL A 17 -1.72 -0.39 7.40
N ALA A 18 -2.67 -0.21 8.32
CA ALA A 18 -2.40 -0.14 9.75
C ALA A 18 -1.79 -1.46 10.28
N ASP A 19 -2.30 -2.61 9.83
CA ASP A 19 -1.78 -3.92 10.24
C ASP A 19 -0.37 -4.15 9.70
N HIS A 20 -0.12 -3.81 8.43
CA HIS A 20 1.23 -3.87 7.84
C HIS A 20 2.24 -3.03 8.64
N VAL A 21 1.88 -1.80 9.00
CA VAL A 21 2.75 -0.92 9.77
C VAL A 21 2.97 -1.46 11.19
N ALA A 22 1.92 -1.93 11.86
CA ALA A 22 2.04 -2.52 13.20
C ALA A 22 2.99 -3.73 13.17
N THR A 23 2.80 -4.65 12.22
CA THR A 23 3.69 -5.82 12.08
C THR A 23 5.13 -5.43 11.77
N LEU A 24 5.38 -4.39 10.96
CA LEU A 24 6.75 -3.91 10.74
C LEU A 24 7.37 -3.40 12.04
N LEU A 25 6.63 -2.56 12.79
CA LEU A 25 7.08 -1.96 14.05
C LEU A 25 7.27 -2.97 15.19
N ASP A 26 6.63 -4.14 15.12
CA ASP A 26 6.93 -5.25 16.04
C ASP A 26 8.34 -5.84 15.84
N HIS A 27 8.95 -5.63 14.67
CA HIS A 27 10.22 -6.23 14.28
C HIS A 27 11.37 -5.21 14.12
N ILE A 28 11.07 -3.92 14.06
CA ILE A 28 12.06 -2.84 13.87
C ILE A 28 11.80 -1.67 14.83
N PRO A 29 12.82 -0.86 15.18
CA PRO A 29 12.61 0.36 15.95
C PRO A 29 11.63 1.32 15.29
N THR A 30 10.81 2.00 16.10
CA THR A 30 9.80 2.97 15.63
C THR A 30 10.36 4.11 14.80
N GLU A 31 11.60 4.50 15.07
CA GLU A 31 12.35 5.56 14.41
C GLU A 31 12.78 5.19 12.98
N CYS A 32 12.59 3.93 12.56
CA CYS A 32 12.90 3.49 11.20
C CYS A 32 11.81 3.83 10.17
N LEU A 33 10.64 4.32 10.60
CA LEU A 33 9.53 4.67 9.71
C LEU A 33 9.09 6.11 9.93
N ASP A 34 9.32 6.97 8.93
CA ASP A 34 8.84 8.36 8.96
C ASP A 34 7.41 8.50 8.44
N LEU A 35 7.03 7.69 7.45
CA LEU A 35 5.70 7.74 6.81
C LEU A 35 5.33 6.42 6.12
N ALA A 36 4.03 6.21 5.92
CA ALA A 36 3.46 5.19 5.03
C ALA A 36 2.86 5.82 3.75
N LEU A 37 3.23 5.31 2.58
CA LEU A 37 2.59 5.62 1.30
C LEU A 37 1.71 4.45 0.89
N ALA A 38 0.43 4.69 0.62
CA ALA A 38 -0.53 3.64 0.28
C ALA A 38 -1.42 4.02 -0.92
N ASN A 39 -1.90 3.00 -1.63
CA ASN A 39 -2.90 3.19 -2.67
C ASN A 39 -4.27 3.51 -2.07
N ASP A 40 -4.99 4.47 -2.64
CA ASP A 40 -6.40 4.73 -2.31
C ASP A 40 -7.38 4.62 -3.49
N ASN A 41 -6.87 4.27 -4.67
CA ASN A 41 -7.71 3.94 -5.80
C ASN A 41 -8.15 2.46 -5.74
N LEU A 42 -9.35 2.23 -5.21
CA LEU A 42 -9.99 0.90 -5.12
C LEU A 42 -11.02 0.67 -6.24
N SER A 43 -11.06 1.53 -7.26
CA SER A 43 -12.10 1.50 -8.29
C SER A 43 -11.87 0.44 -9.37
N ILE A 44 -10.65 -0.11 -9.46
CA ILE A 44 -10.30 -1.11 -10.46
C ILE A 44 -10.91 -2.46 -10.06
N PRO A 45 -11.64 -3.14 -10.96
CA PRO A 45 -12.24 -4.43 -10.64
C PRO A 45 -11.19 -5.45 -10.16
N PRO A 46 -11.47 -6.20 -9.08
CA PRO A 46 -10.50 -7.11 -8.48
C PRO A 46 -10.12 -8.29 -9.40
N ASP A 47 -11.01 -8.65 -10.34
CA ASP A 47 -10.83 -9.72 -11.32
C ASP A 47 -10.05 -9.30 -12.58
N ARG A 48 -9.68 -8.02 -12.68
CA ARG A 48 -8.97 -7.48 -13.84
C ARG A 48 -7.54 -8.00 -13.93
N GLY A 49 -7.08 -8.23 -15.16
CA GLY A 49 -5.77 -8.83 -15.43
C GLY A 49 -5.70 -10.35 -15.15
N GLY A 50 -6.83 -11.00 -14.84
CA GLY A 50 -6.92 -12.47 -14.71
C GLY A 50 -6.62 -13.02 -13.32
N GLY A 51 -6.38 -12.16 -12.33
CA GLY A 51 -6.22 -12.54 -10.92
C GLY A 51 -7.44 -12.19 -10.08
N LYS A 52 -7.48 -12.58 -8.79
CA LYS A 52 -8.47 -12.11 -7.81
C LYS A 52 -7.76 -11.24 -6.79
N THR A 53 -7.68 -9.94 -7.08
CA THR A 53 -7.03 -8.95 -6.25
C THR A 53 -7.88 -8.70 -5.00
N ILE A 54 -7.27 -8.77 -3.83
CA ILE A 54 -7.86 -8.30 -2.57
C ILE A 54 -7.05 -7.08 -2.17
N TYR A 55 -7.61 -5.89 -2.34
CA TYR A 55 -6.90 -4.65 -2.04
C TYR A 55 -6.66 -4.48 -0.54
N VAL A 56 -5.44 -4.06 -0.21
CA VAL A 56 -5.12 -3.57 1.13
C VAL A 56 -5.94 -2.31 1.37
N GLN A 57 -6.70 -2.28 2.46
CA GLN A 57 -7.51 -1.11 2.79
C GLN A 57 -6.61 0.01 3.34
N PRO A 58 -6.77 1.27 2.87
CA PRO A 58 -5.95 2.41 3.29
C PRO A 58 -6.35 2.94 4.67
N THR A 59 -6.44 2.04 5.66
CA THR A 59 -6.70 2.37 7.06
C THR A 59 -5.44 3.00 7.66
N PRO A 60 -5.50 4.23 8.20
CA PRO A 60 -4.32 4.90 8.72
C PRO A 60 -3.76 4.19 9.97
N PRO A 61 -2.44 3.97 10.07
CA PRO A 61 -1.80 3.51 11.29
C PRO A 61 -1.86 4.59 12.40
N ALA A 62 -1.86 4.17 13.65
CA ALA A 62 -1.72 5.08 14.77
C ALA A 62 -0.27 5.57 14.90
N GLY A 63 -0.07 6.88 15.08
CA GLY A 63 1.24 7.45 15.38
C GLY A 63 2.23 7.54 14.20
N LEU A 64 1.83 7.13 12.99
CA LEU A 64 2.64 7.24 11.78
C LEU A 64 1.87 8.02 10.68
N PRO A 65 2.43 9.11 10.13
CA PRO A 65 1.82 9.79 8.99
C PRO A 65 1.58 8.85 7.81
N MET A 66 0.40 8.96 7.18
CA MET A 66 0.06 8.22 5.98
C MET A 66 -0.32 9.16 4.84
N ILE A 67 0.32 8.97 3.70
CA ILE A 67 0.02 9.64 2.45
C ILE A 67 -0.64 8.63 1.51
N LYS A 68 -1.66 9.10 0.81
CA LYS A 68 -2.43 8.30 -0.14
C LYS A 68 -2.25 8.85 -1.55
N ALA A 69 -2.20 7.95 -2.51
CA ALA A 69 -2.18 8.29 -3.93
C ALA A 69 -2.84 7.18 -4.75
N ASP A 70 -3.26 7.52 -5.96
CA ASP A 70 -3.55 6.49 -6.96
C ASP A 70 -2.23 5.85 -7.41
N LEU A 71 -2.02 4.58 -7.04
CA LEU A 71 -0.79 3.85 -7.34
C LEU A 71 -1.05 2.58 -8.16
N VAL A 72 -2.31 2.27 -8.49
CA VAL A 72 -2.68 1.00 -9.14
C VAL A 72 -2.30 0.99 -10.61
N ASP A 73 -1.75 -0.14 -11.06
CA ASP A 73 -1.67 -0.51 -12.48
C ASP A 73 -3.05 -1.02 -12.93
N GLU A 74 -3.74 -0.27 -13.79
CA GLU A 74 -5.09 -0.59 -14.23
C GLU A 74 -5.17 -1.85 -15.10
N SER A 75 -4.05 -2.33 -15.66
CA SER A 75 -4.00 -3.60 -16.39
C SER A 75 -3.76 -4.79 -15.46
N ARG A 76 -3.06 -4.56 -14.34
CA ARG A 76 -2.62 -5.55 -13.36
C ARG A 76 -2.84 -5.00 -11.94
N PRO A 77 -4.08 -5.01 -11.43
CA PRO A 77 -4.44 -4.32 -10.19
C PRO A 77 -3.75 -4.81 -8.90
N TRP A 78 -3.08 -5.97 -8.94
CA TRP A 78 -2.35 -6.52 -7.81
C TRP A 78 -0.97 -5.88 -7.58
N ARG A 79 -0.57 -4.89 -8.40
CA ARG A 79 0.75 -4.26 -8.33
C ARG A 79 0.68 -2.77 -8.63
N HIS A 80 1.75 -2.07 -8.23
CA HIS A 80 1.88 -0.64 -8.49
C HIS A 80 2.12 -0.36 -9.98
N ASP A 81 1.56 0.74 -10.46
CA ASP A 81 2.06 1.41 -11.66
C ASP A 81 3.37 2.12 -11.32
N SER A 82 4.42 1.83 -12.08
CA SER A 82 5.77 2.36 -11.80
C SER A 82 5.88 3.87 -11.99
N ALA A 83 5.16 4.44 -12.96
CA ALA A 83 5.20 5.87 -13.23
C ALA A 83 4.45 6.65 -12.14
N LYS A 84 3.26 6.17 -11.76
CA LYS A 84 2.48 6.75 -10.65
C LYS A 84 3.26 6.70 -9.33
N LEU A 85 3.88 5.55 -9.02
CA LEU A 85 4.67 5.39 -7.82
C LEU A 85 5.89 6.30 -7.81
N ALA A 86 6.64 6.38 -8.91
CA ALA A 86 7.79 7.27 -9.02
C ALA A 86 7.39 8.74 -8.81
N GLN A 87 6.30 9.19 -9.44
CA GLN A 87 5.79 10.54 -9.26
C GLN A 87 5.38 10.81 -7.81
N ALA A 88 4.67 9.87 -7.18
CA ALA A 88 4.26 10.00 -5.78
C ALA A 88 5.48 10.14 -4.86
N VAL A 89 6.52 9.33 -5.04
CA VAL A 89 7.76 9.40 -4.25
C VAL A 89 8.51 10.72 -4.47
N ILE A 90 8.62 11.20 -5.70
CA ILE A 90 9.27 12.49 -5.99
C ILE A 90 8.54 13.64 -5.28
N ASN A 91 7.20 13.61 -5.27
CA ASN A 91 6.39 14.61 -4.58
C ASN A 91 6.58 14.62 -3.06
N LEU A 92 7.07 13.53 -2.46
CA LEU A 92 7.39 13.47 -1.02
C LEU A 92 8.71 14.16 -0.67
N LEU A 93 9.60 14.34 -1.66
CA LEU A 93 10.93 14.91 -1.48
C LEU A 93 10.99 16.41 -1.84
N SER A 94 9.86 16.96 -2.30
CA SER A 94 9.72 18.35 -2.74
C SER A 94 9.18 19.21 -1.59
#